data_AF-A0A2V9KDE2-F1
#
_entry.id   AF-A0A2V9KDE2-F1
#
_cell.length_a   1.000
_cell.length_b   1.000
_cell.length_c   1.000
_cell.angle_alpha   90.00
_cell.angle_beta   90.00
_cell.angle_gamma   90.00
#
_symmetry.space_group_name_H-M   'P 1'
#
loop_
_entity.id
_entity.type
_entity.pdbx_description
1 polymer ?
#
loop_
_entity_poly.entity_id
_entity_poly.type
_entity_poly.pdbx_seq_one_letter_code
_entity_poly.pdbx_strand_id
1 'polypeptide(L)'
;MAGGSVTAETSGTRNAGSITLKANSVTLQGSATLSSASTGLGNAGDIRINPDVPGNTFGMQNSSLSTSASLADGGNITVKVNGMFSAIDSRITSSVGNPEKTTTIGGNIMIDPDFVILQNSQIRANAFAGTGGNITIVASQAFLPDALSVVDASSAKGVSGTITINSPLSNLSQTLVPLSASALHAAVLLRAQCAAKLQGGQTSSFVQVGRDNLPPEPGGWLSSPLLAQGEAGAGLARAADAEPDGIFAVPAPSGETLQLRRVRHMGPLAGLFLWGDRLGCGL
;
A
#
# COMPACT_ATOMS: atom_id res chain seq x y z
N MET A 1 -2.41 -19.37 21.12
CA MET A 1 -1.56 -20.51 20.69
C MET A 1 -0.45 -19.99 19.79
N ALA A 2 0.80 -20.41 20.05
CA ALA A 2 1.99 -19.97 19.32
C ALA A 2 2.65 -21.20 18.66
N GLY A 3 2.81 -21.21 17.33
CA GLY A 3 3.44 -22.30 16.57
C GLY A 3 2.75 -23.67 16.63
N GLY A 4 1.59 -23.76 17.28
CA GLY A 4 0.82 -25.01 17.40
C GLY A 4 -0.11 -25.24 16.20
N SER A 5 -0.48 -26.50 15.99
CA SER A 5 -1.48 -26.90 14.99
C SER A 5 -2.69 -27.57 15.62
N VAL A 6 -3.87 -27.32 15.06
CA VAL A 6 -5.10 -28.08 15.31
C VAL A 6 -5.64 -28.52 13.97
N THR A 7 -5.70 -29.83 13.73
CA THR A 7 -6.09 -30.39 12.44
C THR A 7 -7.23 -31.39 12.59
N ALA A 8 -8.15 -31.39 11.64
CA ALA A 8 -9.22 -32.37 11.51
C ALA A 8 -9.27 -32.84 10.06
N GLU A 9 -8.72 -34.03 9.78
CA GLU A 9 -8.48 -34.48 8.42
C GLU A 9 -9.14 -35.83 8.12
N THR A 10 -9.52 -36.04 6.87
CA THR A 10 -10.00 -37.33 6.36
C THR A 10 -9.35 -37.65 5.02
N SER A 11 -9.07 -38.93 4.81
CA SER A 11 -8.70 -39.50 3.51
C SER A 11 -9.77 -40.44 2.96
N GLY A 12 -10.89 -40.59 3.70
CA GLY A 12 -11.97 -41.49 3.35
C GLY A 12 -13.01 -40.88 2.41
N THR A 13 -14.09 -41.61 2.21
CA THR A 13 -15.26 -41.16 1.44
C THR A 13 -16.23 -40.29 2.23
N ARG A 14 -15.96 -40.08 3.52
CA ARG A 14 -16.75 -39.25 4.44
C ARG A 14 -16.08 -37.92 4.65
N ASN A 15 -16.86 -36.92 5.04
CA ASN A 15 -16.42 -35.55 5.28
C ASN A 15 -15.38 -35.45 6.41
N ALA A 16 -14.53 -34.43 6.34
CA ALA A 16 -13.57 -34.16 7.41
C ALA A 16 -14.27 -33.66 8.67
N GLY A 17 -13.59 -33.79 9.81
CA GLY A 17 -14.10 -33.30 11.09
C GLY A 17 -14.15 -31.77 11.12
N SER A 18 -15.11 -31.21 11.85
CA SER A 18 -15.23 -29.76 12.06
C SER A 18 -14.48 -29.31 13.32
N ILE A 19 -13.85 -28.14 13.27
CA ILE A 19 -13.17 -27.52 14.40
C ILE A 19 -14.04 -26.40 14.95
N THR A 20 -14.31 -26.41 16.24
CA THR A 20 -15.01 -25.31 16.91
C THR A 20 -14.17 -24.78 18.07
N LEU A 21 -13.83 -23.49 18.03
CA LEU A 21 -13.18 -22.80 19.14
C LEU A 21 -14.20 -21.90 19.84
N LYS A 22 -14.40 -22.19 21.13
CA LYS A 22 -15.21 -21.39 22.06
C LYS A 22 -14.32 -20.85 23.15
N ALA A 23 -13.91 -19.60 23.01
CA ALA A 23 -13.10 -18.90 24.00
C ALA A 23 -13.31 -17.40 23.86
N ASN A 24 -13.21 -16.66 24.98
CA ASN A 24 -13.44 -15.21 25.00
C ASN A 24 -12.37 -14.46 24.19
N SER A 25 -11.14 -14.95 24.16
CA SER A 25 -10.10 -14.40 23.30
C SER A 25 -9.32 -15.54 22.67
N VAL A 26 -9.18 -15.48 21.36
CA VAL A 26 -8.42 -16.45 20.57
C VAL A 26 -7.30 -15.69 19.88
N THR A 27 -6.06 -16.14 20.07
CA THR A 27 -4.90 -15.59 19.35
C THR A 27 -4.12 -16.73 18.72
N LEU A 28 -3.94 -16.67 17.40
CA LEU A 28 -3.06 -17.54 16.62
C LEU A 28 -1.79 -16.74 16.31
N GLN A 29 -0.63 -17.25 16.70
CA GLN A 29 0.65 -16.57 16.41
C GLN A 29 1.77 -17.55 16.06
N GLY A 30 2.84 -17.04 15.46
CA GLY A 30 4.09 -17.79 15.28
C GLY A 30 3.93 -19.03 14.39
N SER A 31 3.26 -18.91 13.25
CA SER A 31 2.97 -20.00 12.31
C SER A 31 1.96 -21.04 12.82
N ALA A 32 1.10 -20.63 13.77
CA ALA A 32 0.00 -21.48 14.21
C ALA A 32 -0.97 -21.79 13.04
N THR A 33 -1.51 -23.00 13.04
CA THR A 33 -2.37 -23.49 11.95
C THR A 33 -3.62 -24.16 12.49
N LEU A 34 -4.78 -23.72 12.02
CA LEU A 34 -6.06 -24.42 12.18
C LEU A 34 -6.49 -24.93 10.81
N SER A 35 -6.66 -26.25 10.67
CA SER A 35 -7.02 -26.83 9.38
C SER A 35 -8.07 -27.92 9.47
N SER A 36 -9.06 -27.87 8.59
CA SER A 36 -9.97 -29.00 8.34
C SER A 36 -9.91 -29.38 6.88
N ALA A 37 -9.32 -30.54 6.58
CA ALA A 37 -8.98 -30.92 5.21
C ALA A 37 -9.49 -32.31 4.83
N SER A 38 -9.84 -32.47 3.55
CA SER A 38 -10.17 -33.78 2.98
C SER A 38 -9.32 -34.06 1.76
N THR A 39 -8.55 -35.14 1.80
CA THR A 39 -7.82 -35.65 0.63
C THR A 39 -8.61 -36.74 -0.11
N GLY A 40 -9.68 -37.26 0.51
CA GLY A 40 -10.56 -38.27 -0.07
C GLY A 40 -11.75 -37.69 -0.83
N LEU A 41 -12.78 -38.51 -1.03
CA LEU A 41 -13.99 -38.13 -1.77
C LEU A 41 -15.01 -37.33 -0.94
N GLY A 42 -14.81 -37.25 0.38
CA GLY A 42 -15.66 -36.44 1.27
C GLY A 42 -15.29 -34.95 1.24
N ASN A 43 -16.22 -34.08 1.63
CA ASN A 43 -15.99 -32.64 1.71
C ASN A 43 -15.04 -32.26 2.85
N ALA A 44 -14.41 -31.09 2.77
CA ALA A 44 -13.70 -30.53 3.91
C ALA A 44 -14.68 -30.20 5.05
N GLY A 45 -14.21 -30.26 6.28
CA GLY A 45 -15.02 -29.88 7.44
C GLY A 45 -15.01 -28.38 7.64
N ASP A 46 -15.85 -27.91 8.55
CA ASP A 46 -15.98 -26.49 8.83
C ASP A 46 -15.06 -26.05 9.98
N ILE A 47 -14.70 -24.77 10.00
CA ILE A 47 -14.06 -24.15 11.17
C ILE A 47 -14.93 -23.01 11.70
N ARG A 48 -15.25 -23.07 12.99
CA ARG A 48 -16.11 -22.09 13.67
C ARG A 48 -15.36 -21.48 14.86
N ILE A 49 -15.20 -20.17 14.83
CA ILE A 49 -14.77 -19.36 15.98
C ILE A 49 -16.02 -18.64 16.46
N ASN A 50 -16.57 -19.08 17.60
CA ASN A 50 -17.82 -18.54 18.14
C ASN A 50 -17.77 -18.53 19.67
N PRO A 51 -17.31 -17.43 20.28
CA PRO A 51 -17.30 -17.28 21.73
C PRO A 51 -18.74 -17.20 22.27
N ASP A 52 -18.94 -17.65 23.51
CA ASP A 52 -20.28 -17.68 24.13
C ASP A 52 -20.64 -16.36 24.86
N VAL A 53 -19.68 -15.44 25.02
CA VAL A 53 -19.85 -14.16 25.74
C VAL A 53 -19.43 -12.96 24.88
N PRO A 54 -20.02 -11.76 25.08
CA PRO A 54 -19.66 -10.56 24.33
C PRO A 54 -18.27 -10.01 24.72
N GLY A 55 -17.77 -9.03 23.96
CA GLY A 55 -16.45 -8.41 24.18
C GLY A 55 -15.26 -9.30 23.81
N ASN A 56 -15.52 -10.31 22.98
CA ASN A 56 -14.55 -11.31 22.59
C ASN A 56 -13.69 -10.84 21.40
N THR A 57 -12.49 -11.42 21.25
CA THR A 57 -11.53 -11.03 20.21
C THR A 57 -10.91 -12.23 19.51
N PHE A 58 -10.60 -12.07 18.22
CA PHE A 58 -9.85 -13.04 17.45
C PHE A 58 -8.67 -12.36 16.75
N GLY A 59 -7.45 -12.78 17.08
CA GLY A 59 -6.22 -12.27 16.49
C GLY A 59 -5.46 -13.36 15.75
N MET A 60 -4.93 -13.04 14.57
CA MET A 60 -4.00 -13.89 13.81
C MET A 60 -2.75 -13.08 13.48
N GLN A 61 -1.57 -13.61 13.80
CA GLN A 61 -0.28 -13.02 13.46
C GLN A 61 0.63 -14.09 12.86
N ASN A 62 1.06 -13.92 11.61
CA ASN A 62 1.84 -14.93 10.88
C ASN A 62 1.23 -16.34 11.04
N SER A 63 -0.06 -16.50 10.78
CA SER A 63 -0.80 -17.74 11.08
C SER A 63 -1.80 -18.10 9.98
N SER A 64 -2.29 -19.35 9.99
CA SER A 64 -3.22 -19.84 8.97
C SER A 64 -4.48 -20.49 9.56
N LEU A 65 -5.59 -20.26 8.86
CA LEU A 65 -6.90 -20.85 9.12
C LEU A 65 -7.44 -21.38 7.79
N SER A 66 -7.57 -22.69 7.63
CA SER A 66 -7.86 -23.29 6.32
C SER A 66 -8.88 -24.41 6.34
N THR A 67 -9.78 -24.39 5.37
CA THR A 67 -10.57 -25.55 4.97
C THR A 67 -10.21 -25.88 3.53
N SER A 68 -9.98 -27.16 3.23
CA SER A 68 -9.57 -27.55 1.87
C SER A 68 -10.02 -28.96 1.53
N ALA A 69 -10.41 -29.16 0.27
CA ALA A 69 -10.74 -30.47 -0.26
C ALA A 69 -10.00 -30.72 -1.57
N SER A 70 -9.41 -31.90 -1.68
CA SER A 70 -8.68 -32.32 -2.87
C SER A 70 -9.59 -32.90 -3.94
N LEU A 71 -10.65 -33.64 -3.61
CA LEU A 71 -11.53 -34.29 -4.60
C LEU A 71 -13.03 -33.95 -4.39
N ALA A 72 -13.30 -32.96 -3.54
CA ALA A 72 -14.63 -32.64 -3.07
C ALA A 72 -14.78 -31.12 -2.84
N ASP A 73 -15.84 -30.70 -2.18
CA ASP A 73 -16.13 -29.29 -1.96
C ASP A 73 -15.45 -28.75 -0.69
N GLY A 74 -15.16 -27.45 -0.71
CA GLY A 74 -14.52 -26.75 0.39
C GLY A 74 -15.47 -26.57 1.58
N GLY A 75 -14.91 -26.61 2.78
CA GLY A 75 -15.65 -26.40 4.03
C GLY A 75 -15.81 -24.93 4.35
N ASN A 76 -16.73 -24.59 5.26
CA ASN A 76 -17.00 -23.20 5.60
C ASN A 76 -16.12 -22.73 6.76
N ILE A 77 -15.71 -21.47 6.71
CA ILE A 77 -15.04 -20.79 7.81
C ILE A 77 -15.97 -19.71 8.36
N THR A 78 -16.26 -19.77 9.65
CA THR A 78 -17.09 -18.77 10.33
C THR A 78 -16.31 -18.18 11.50
N VAL A 79 -16.10 -16.87 11.45
CA VAL A 79 -15.52 -16.07 12.52
C VAL A 79 -16.60 -15.12 13.02
N LYS A 80 -17.25 -15.50 14.12
CA LYS A 80 -18.24 -14.68 14.80
C LYS A 80 -17.66 -14.21 16.12
N VAL A 81 -17.23 -12.97 16.15
CA VAL A 81 -16.74 -12.31 17.36
C VAL A 81 -17.50 -11.00 17.51
N ASN A 82 -17.54 -10.38 18.68
CA ASN A 82 -18.24 -9.11 18.86
C ASN A 82 -17.24 -7.97 18.89
N GLY A 83 -16.08 -8.13 19.52
CA GLY A 83 -15.09 -7.05 19.55
C GLY A 83 -14.34 -6.92 18.23
N MET A 84 -13.12 -7.46 18.21
CA MET A 84 -12.17 -7.21 17.14
C MET A 84 -11.71 -8.52 16.51
N PHE A 85 -11.71 -8.53 15.18
CA PHE A 85 -10.94 -9.47 14.37
C PHE A 85 -9.74 -8.75 13.75
N SER A 86 -8.53 -9.24 14.03
CA SER A 86 -7.30 -8.71 13.44
C SER A 86 -6.47 -9.83 12.81
N ALA A 87 -6.04 -9.63 11.57
CA ALA A 87 -5.14 -10.51 10.85
C ALA A 87 -3.94 -9.73 10.35
N ILE A 88 -2.75 -10.14 10.78
CA ILE A 88 -1.46 -9.55 10.41
C ILE A 88 -0.60 -10.66 9.81
N ASP A 89 -0.09 -10.48 8.59
CA ASP A 89 0.71 -11.47 7.87
C ASP A 89 0.07 -12.87 7.83
N SER A 90 -1.27 -12.92 7.78
CA SER A 90 -2.03 -14.14 8.04
C SER A 90 -2.90 -14.52 6.86
N ARG A 91 -3.35 -15.79 6.84
CA ARG A 91 -4.13 -16.32 5.74
C ARG A 91 -5.36 -17.11 6.22
N ILE A 92 -6.51 -16.78 5.65
CA ILE A 92 -7.76 -17.51 5.80
C ILE A 92 -8.15 -18.08 4.42
N THR A 93 -8.28 -19.40 4.30
CA THR A 93 -8.60 -20.02 3.00
C THR A 93 -9.68 -21.08 3.10
N SER A 94 -10.67 -21.03 2.23
CA SER A 94 -11.63 -22.13 2.00
C SER A 94 -11.52 -22.70 0.59
N SER A 95 -10.34 -22.56 -0.01
CA SER A 95 -10.15 -22.75 -1.45
C SER A 95 -10.07 -24.24 -1.84
N VAL A 96 -10.56 -24.56 -3.04
CA VAL A 96 -10.49 -25.91 -3.64
C VAL A 96 -9.69 -25.91 -4.93
N GLY A 97 -8.88 -26.95 -5.14
CA GLY A 97 -7.79 -26.90 -6.10
C GLY A 97 -7.73 -28.01 -7.14
N ASN A 98 -8.74 -28.88 -7.27
CA ASN A 98 -8.60 -30.03 -8.16
C ASN A 98 -8.72 -29.65 -9.65
N PRO A 99 -7.69 -29.91 -10.48
CA PRO A 99 -7.75 -29.65 -11.91
C PRO A 99 -8.52 -30.68 -12.73
N GLU A 100 -8.73 -31.88 -12.19
CA GLU A 100 -9.38 -33.03 -12.83
C GLU A 100 -10.88 -33.08 -12.55
N LYS A 101 -11.34 -32.52 -11.42
CA LYS A 101 -12.76 -32.45 -11.06
C LYS A 101 -13.36 -31.09 -11.41
N THR A 102 -14.19 -31.07 -12.45
CA THR A 102 -14.71 -29.84 -13.07
C THR A 102 -15.83 -29.14 -12.31
N THR A 103 -16.30 -29.68 -11.19
CA THR A 103 -17.52 -29.22 -10.50
C THR A 103 -17.34 -28.87 -9.02
N THR A 104 -16.10 -28.76 -8.52
CA THR A 104 -15.87 -28.45 -7.09
C THR A 104 -16.27 -27.03 -6.72
N ILE A 105 -16.91 -26.86 -5.58
CA ILE A 105 -17.30 -25.54 -5.07
C ILE A 105 -16.32 -25.11 -3.96
N GLY A 106 -15.83 -23.87 -4.05
CA GLY A 106 -15.06 -23.24 -2.97
C GLY A 106 -15.92 -23.05 -1.72
N GLY A 107 -15.34 -23.22 -0.53
CA GLY A 107 -16.10 -23.07 0.71
C GLY A 107 -16.43 -21.61 1.02
N ASN A 108 -17.42 -21.35 1.87
CA ASN A 108 -17.80 -19.98 2.22
C ASN A 108 -17.01 -19.47 3.43
N ILE A 109 -16.73 -18.16 3.45
CA ILE A 109 -16.07 -17.47 4.56
C ILE A 109 -17.01 -16.39 5.09
N MET A 110 -17.41 -16.48 6.35
CA MET A 110 -18.21 -15.49 7.06
C MET A 110 -17.37 -14.88 8.19
N ILE A 111 -17.19 -13.58 8.18
CA ILE A 111 -16.48 -12.82 9.22
C ILE A 111 -17.42 -11.74 9.71
N ASP A 112 -17.79 -11.79 10.99
CA ASP A 112 -18.82 -10.93 11.59
C ASP A 112 -18.37 -10.37 12.96
N PRO A 113 -17.39 -9.44 13.00
CA PRO A 113 -17.00 -8.65 14.19
C PRO A 113 -17.50 -7.19 14.19
N ASP A 114 -17.29 -6.45 15.28
CA ASP A 114 -17.44 -4.98 15.23
C ASP A 114 -16.33 -4.32 14.41
N PHE A 115 -15.08 -4.77 14.59
CA PHE A 115 -13.92 -4.24 13.86
C PHE A 115 -13.17 -5.36 13.12
N VAL A 116 -12.84 -5.10 11.85
CA VAL A 116 -11.94 -5.94 11.05
C VAL A 116 -10.69 -5.14 10.70
N ILE A 117 -9.52 -5.68 11.03
CA ILE A 117 -8.22 -5.12 10.65
C ILE A 117 -7.46 -6.18 9.85
N LEU A 118 -7.08 -5.85 8.61
CA LEU A 118 -6.24 -6.72 7.77
C LEU A 118 -4.94 -5.99 7.44
N GLN A 119 -3.81 -6.60 7.76
CA GLN A 119 -2.49 -6.11 7.41
C GLN A 119 -1.71 -7.21 6.73
N ASN A 120 -1.29 -6.98 5.48
CA ASN A 120 -0.59 -7.95 4.63
C ASN A 120 -1.22 -9.36 4.69
N SER A 121 -2.56 -9.42 4.71
CA SER A 121 -3.30 -10.65 5.00
C SER A 121 -4.22 -11.05 3.85
N GLN A 122 -4.55 -12.33 3.77
CA GLN A 122 -5.29 -12.88 2.64
C GLN A 122 -6.53 -13.64 3.10
N ILE A 123 -7.68 -13.35 2.50
CA ILE A 123 -8.93 -14.09 2.68
C ILE A 123 -9.34 -14.64 1.31
N ARG A 124 -9.30 -15.97 1.16
CA ARG A 124 -9.41 -16.63 -0.14
C ARG A 124 -10.43 -17.77 -0.16
N ALA A 125 -11.45 -17.64 -0.99
CA ALA A 125 -12.47 -18.66 -1.24
C ALA A 125 -12.41 -19.17 -2.68
N ASN A 126 -11.20 -19.31 -3.23
CA ASN A 126 -11.01 -19.62 -4.64
C ASN A 126 -11.41 -21.05 -5.02
N ALA A 127 -11.69 -21.24 -6.31
CA ALA A 127 -11.82 -22.57 -6.91
C ALA A 127 -10.92 -22.70 -8.15
N PHE A 128 -10.56 -23.93 -8.51
CA PHE A 128 -9.84 -24.17 -9.76
C PHE A 128 -10.81 -24.38 -10.94
N ALA A 129 -11.55 -25.49 -10.95
CA ALA A 129 -12.41 -25.82 -12.09
C ALA A 129 -13.90 -25.54 -11.90
N GLY A 130 -14.43 -25.63 -10.68
CA GLY A 130 -15.82 -25.29 -10.38
C GLY A 130 -16.00 -23.88 -9.84
N THR A 131 -17.08 -23.62 -9.10
CA THR A 131 -17.46 -22.26 -8.67
C THR A 131 -16.66 -21.80 -7.46
N GLY A 132 -16.19 -20.55 -7.47
CA GLY A 132 -15.60 -19.91 -6.29
C GLY A 132 -16.60 -19.80 -5.13
N GLY A 133 -16.11 -19.82 -3.90
CA GLY A 133 -16.94 -19.71 -2.70
C GLY A 133 -17.38 -18.27 -2.43
N ASN A 134 -18.26 -18.08 -1.44
CA ASN A 134 -18.72 -16.74 -1.07
C ASN A 134 -17.96 -16.22 0.15
N ILE A 135 -17.54 -14.96 0.09
CA ILE A 135 -16.92 -14.25 1.20
C ILE A 135 -17.90 -13.17 1.66
N THR A 136 -18.30 -13.22 2.92
CA THR A 136 -19.11 -12.20 3.56
C THR A 136 -18.37 -11.66 4.77
N ILE A 137 -18.11 -10.35 4.74
CA ILE A 137 -17.49 -9.62 5.84
C ILE A 137 -18.49 -8.58 6.31
N VAL A 138 -18.97 -8.74 7.54
CA VAL A 138 -19.83 -7.80 8.22
C VAL A 138 -19.01 -7.19 9.34
N ALA A 139 -18.66 -5.91 9.21
CA ALA A 139 -17.99 -5.18 10.26
C ALA A 139 -18.94 -4.10 10.79
N SER A 140 -19.44 -4.26 12.02
CA SER A 140 -20.46 -3.34 12.57
C SER A 140 -19.98 -1.89 12.63
N GLN A 141 -18.67 -1.68 12.81
CA GLN A 141 -18.07 -0.37 13.01
C GLN A 141 -17.11 0.00 11.87
N ALA A 142 -16.08 -0.82 11.60
CA ALA A 142 -15.08 -0.50 10.59
C ALA A 142 -14.41 -1.73 9.98
N PHE A 143 -14.09 -1.62 8.69
CA PHE A 143 -13.31 -2.57 7.91
C PHE A 143 -12.06 -1.85 7.39
N LEU A 144 -10.90 -2.20 7.94
CA LEU A 144 -9.62 -1.50 7.74
C LEU A 144 -8.58 -2.45 7.12
N PRO A 145 -8.63 -2.71 5.80
CA PRO A 145 -7.58 -3.42 5.09
C PRO A 145 -6.43 -2.48 4.72
N ASP A 146 -5.19 -2.98 4.77
CA ASP A 146 -4.06 -2.32 4.14
C ASP A 146 -4.00 -2.61 2.62
N ALA A 147 -3.10 -1.90 1.92
CA ALA A 147 -2.96 -2.03 0.46
C ALA A 147 -2.42 -3.40 0.00
N LEU A 148 -1.80 -4.16 0.90
CA LEU A 148 -1.24 -5.48 0.62
C LEU A 148 -2.23 -6.62 0.91
N SER A 149 -3.32 -6.32 1.62
CA SER A 149 -4.34 -7.31 1.95
C SER A 149 -5.21 -7.64 0.74
N VAL A 150 -5.57 -8.92 0.61
CA VAL A 150 -6.31 -9.43 -0.54
C VAL A 150 -7.53 -10.21 -0.07
N VAL A 151 -8.69 -9.89 -0.66
CA VAL A 151 -9.92 -10.68 -0.53
C VAL A 151 -10.29 -11.18 -1.91
N ASP A 152 -10.34 -12.50 -2.10
CA ASP A 152 -10.48 -13.12 -3.42
C ASP A 152 -11.35 -14.38 -3.38
N ALA A 153 -12.33 -14.43 -4.26
CA ALA A 153 -13.28 -15.53 -4.40
C ALA A 153 -13.32 -16.06 -5.85
N SER A 154 -12.28 -15.76 -6.64
CA SER A 154 -12.26 -16.10 -8.06
C SER A 154 -12.14 -17.59 -8.33
N SER A 155 -12.56 -18.00 -9.52
CA SER A 155 -12.31 -19.33 -10.07
C SER A 155 -11.46 -19.27 -11.33
N ALA A 156 -10.54 -20.23 -11.50
CA ALA A 156 -9.61 -20.24 -12.64
C ALA A 156 -10.26 -20.70 -13.95
N LYS A 157 -11.12 -21.72 -13.92
CA LYS A 157 -11.87 -22.22 -15.09
C LYS A 157 -13.38 -22.19 -14.90
N GLY A 158 -13.86 -22.02 -13.67
CA GLY A 158 -15.28 -21.95 -13.37
C GLY A 158 -15.77 -20.52 -13.17
N VAL A 159 -16.91 -20.40 -12.50
CA VAL A 159 -17.52 -19.09 -12.20
C VAL A 159 -16.93 -18.55 -10.90
N SER A 160 -16.53 -17.28 -10.88
CA SER A 160 -16.09 -16.60 -9.65
C SER A 160 -17.23 -16.51 -8.64
N GLY A 161 -16.90 -16.69 -7.36
CA GLY A 161 -17.84 -16.51 -6.26
C GLY A 161 -18.13 -15.04 -5.97
N THR A 162 -18.89 -14.80 -4.91
CA THR A 162 -19.29 -13.44 -4.51
C THR A 162 -18.51 -12.94 -3.30
N ILE A 163 -18.19 -11.65 -3.30
CA ILE A 163 -17.58 -10.96 -2.15
C ILE A 163 -18.54 -9.85 -1.73
N THR A 164 -19.02 -9.93 -0.50
CA THR A 164 -19.89 -8.91 0.12
C THR A 164 -19.19 -8.36 1.35
N ILE A 165 -18.96 -7.04 1.35
CA ILE A 165 -18.38 -6.33 2.49
C ILE A 165 -19.38 -5.28 2.95
N ASN A 166 -19.89 -5.44 4.16
CA ASN A 166 -20.78 -4.48 4.80
C ASN A 166 -20.06 -3.82 5.97
N SER A 167 -19.80 -2.53 5.87
CA SER A 167 -19.19 -1.74 6.93
C SER A 167 -19.53 -0.26 6.74
N PRO A 168 -19.92 0.47 7.81
CA PRO A 168 -20.10 1.92 7.76
C PRO A 168 -18.82 2.65 7.32
N LEU A 169 -17.66 2.10 7.67
CA LEU A 169 -16.35 2.63 7.35
C LEU A 169 -15.52 1.56 6.65
N SER A 170 -15.57 1.53 5.31
CA SER A 170 -14.85 0.56 4.46
C SER A 170 -13.83 1.20 3.51
N ASN A 171 -13.80 2.52 3.42
CA ASN A 171 -12.91 3.25 2.51
C ASN A 171 -12.44 4.55 3.17
N LEU A 172 -11.25 4.52 3.81
CA LEU A 172 -10.65 5.71 4.41
C LEU A 172 -10.10 6.70 3.37
N SER A 173 -9.85 6.25 2.12
CA SER A 173 -9.31 7.07 1.04
C SER A 173 -10.27 8.18 0.59
N GLN A 174 -11.57 8.03 0.85
CA GLN A 174 -12.59 9.05 0.55
C GLN A 174 -12.88 9.99 1.73
N THR A 175 -12.25 9.75 2.90
CA THR A 175 -12.52 10.50 4.14
C THR A 175 -11.31 11.29 4.65
N LEU A 176 -10.19 11.28 3.92
CA LEU A 176 -9.09 12.19 4.19
C LEU A 176 -9.48 13.59 3.71
N VAL A 177 -10.28 14.29 4.54
CA VAL A 177 -10.34 15.75 4.48
C VAL A 177 -8.90 16.23 4.62
N PRO A 178 -8.33 16.92 3.62
CA PRO A 178 -7.00 17.50 3.79
C PRO A 178 -7.07 18.39 5.02
N LEU A 179 -6.16 18.19 5.96
CA LEU A 179 -6.11 18.95 7.19
C LEU A 179 -6.16 20.43 6.80
N SER A 180 -7.23 21.12 7.21
CA SER A 180 -7.43 22.55 6.96
C SER A 180 -6.12 23.26 7.26
N ALA A 181 -5.53 23.91 6.26
CA ALA A 181 -4.33 24.71 6.39
C ALA A 181 -4.54 25.98 7.24
N SER A 182 -5.51 25.97 8.17
CA SER A 182 -5.45 26.73 9.40
C SER A 182 -4.35 26.19 10.33
N ALA A 183 -3.20 25.78 9.77
CA ALA A 183 -1.92 25.79 10.43
C ALA A 183 -1.56 27.27 10.65
N LEU A 184 -2.20 27.79 11.69
CA LEU A 184 -1.75 28.88 12.52
C LEU A 184 -1.39 30.18 11.80
N HIS A 185 -2.20 31.19 12.15
CA HIS A 185 -1.80 32.55 12.49
C HIS A 185 -0.47 32.70 13.29
N ALA A 186 0.34 31.66 13.50
CA ALA A 186 1.71 31.76 13.96
C ALA A 186 2.51 32.70 13.05
N ALA A 187 2.38 32.63 11.72
CA ALA A 187 3.02 33.62 10.85
C ALA A 187 2.57 35.06 11.13
N VAL A 188 1.30 35.27 11.53
CA VAL A 188 0.75 36.59 11.90
C VAL A 188 1.23 37.04 13.29
N LEU A 189 1.29 36.12 14.26
CA LEU A 189 1.81 36.36 15.62
C LEU A 189 3.33 36.59 15.61
N LEU A 190 4.07 35.86 14.77
CA LEU A 190 5.51 36.06 14.56
C LEU A 190 5.78 37.41 13.86
N ARG A 191 4.95 37.83 12.90
CA ARG A 191 5.06 39.18 12.30
C ARG A 191 4.80 40.28 13.33
N ALA A 192 3.80 40.13 14.19
CA ALA A 192 3.52 41.08 15.26
C ALA A 192 4.68 41.19 16.28
N GLN A 193 5.28 40.06 16.66
CA GLN A 193 6.46 40.05 17.54
C GLN A 193 7.74 40.54 16.86
N CYS A 194 7.97 40.23 15.56
CA CYS A 194 9.10 40.76 14.80
C CYS A 194 8.97 42.29 14.61
N ALA A 195 7.76 42.83 14.39
CA ALA A 195 7.50 44.27 14.34
C ALA A 195 7.71 44.96 15.71
N ALA A 196 7.28 44.34 16.81
CA ALA A 196 7.50 44.86 18.16
C ALA A 196 8.99 44.84 18.56
N LYS A 197 9.77 43.83 18.15
CA LYS A 197 11.22 43.78 18.36
C LYS A 197 11.98 44.83 17.56
N LEU A 198 11.54 45.16 16.34
CA LEU A 198 12.13 46.23 15.53
C LEU A 198 11.90 47.63 16.14
N GLN A 199 10.77 47.85 16.81
CA GLN A 199 10.48 49.10 17.53
C GLN A 199 11.37 49.30 18.77
N GLY A 200 11.94 48.22 19.34
CA GLY A 200 12.81 48.25 20.52
C GLY A 200 14.28 48.57 20.26
N GLY A 201 14.67 48.87 19.01
CA GLY A 201 15.97 49.45 18.67
C GLY A 201 17.21 48.53 18.75
N GLN A 202 17.06 47.25 19.07
CA GLN A 202 18.17 46.28 19.16
C GLN A 202 17.90 45.07 18.27
N THR A 203 18.19 45.20 16.97
CA THR A 203 18.19 44.06 16.05
C THR A 203 19.61 43.86 15.51
N SER A 204 20.14 42.65 15.70
CA SER A 204 21.41 42.24 15.08
C SER A 204 21.11 41.56 13.76
N SER A 205 21.58 42.13 12.66
CA SER A 205 21.51 41.52 11.34
C SER A 205 22.86 40.89 11.01
N PHE A 206 22.89 39.59 10.74
CA PHE A 206 24.04 38.93 10.16
C PHE A 206 23.76 38.68 8.69
N VAL A 207 24.29 39.55 7.85
CA VAL A 207 24.23 39.39 6.39
C VAL A 207 25.58 38.86 5.94
N GLN A 208 25.60 37.64 5.40
CA GLN A 208 26.79 37.12 4.75
C GLN A 208 26.86 37.71 3.35
N VAL A 209 27.59 38.82 3.22
CA VAL A 209 27.86 39.45 1.93
C VAL A 209 29.05 38.72 1.29
N GLY A 210 28.85 38.16 0.08
CA GLY A 210 29.95 37.66 -0.74
C GLY A 210 30.89 38.81 -1.12
N ARG A 211 32.21 38.62 -0.95
CA ARG A 211 33.21 39.65 -1.22
C ARG A 211 33.62 39.60 -2.68
N ASP A 212 33.21 40.60 -3.46
CA ASP A 212 33.94 40.95 -4.68
C ASP A 212 34.82 42.17 -4.37
N ASN A 213 36.13 41.94 -4.45
CA ASN A 213 37.21 42.93 -4.54
C ASN A 213 37.73 43.61 -3.26
N LEU A 214 37.97 42.84 -2.19
CA LEU A 214 38.92 43.28 -1.15
C LEU A 214 40.31 42.67 -1.42
N PRO A 215 41.40 43.48 -1.34
CA PRO A 215 42.75 42.97 -1.54
C PRO A 215 43.07 41.90 -0.46
N PRO A 216 43.84 40.86 -0.82
CA PRO A 216 44.12 39.73 0.07
C PRO A 216 44.91 40.10 1.33
N GLU A 217 45.48 41.30 1.40
CA GLU A 217 46.20 41.80 2.56
C GLU A 217 45.92 43.30 2.82
N PRO A 218 45.94 43.74 4.09
CA PRO A 218 45.76 45.15 4.45
C PRO A 218 46.86 46.03 3.83
N GLY A 219 46.48 46.94 2.93
CA GLY A 219 47.40 47.84 2.21
C GLY A 219 47.79 47.37 0.81
N GLY A 220 47.29 46.21 0.34
CA GLY A 220 47.52 45.71 -1.01
C GLY A 220 46.90 46.57 -2.11
N TRP A 221 47.47 46.51 -3.31
CA TRP A 221 47.03 47.30 -4.47
C TRP A 221 45.61 46.93 -4.91
N LEU A 222 44.75 47.94 -5.09
CA LEU A 222 43.41 47.78 -5.65
C LEU A 222 43.47 47.87 -7.18
N SER A 223 42.79 46.96 -7.87
CA SER A 223 42.61 47.07 -9.33
C SER A 223 41.59 48.19 -9.63
N SER A 224 42.02 49.21 -10.36
CA SER A 224 41.12 50.29 -10.80
C SER A 224 40.00 49.72 -11.70
N PRO A 225 38.75 50.18 -11.55
CA PRO A 225 37.69 49.75 -12.43
C PRO A 225 37.97 50.24 -13.86
N LEU A 226 37.89 49.31 -14.82
CA LEU A 226 37.93 49.61 -16.24
C LEU A 226 36.67 50.44 -16.58
N LEU A 227 36.84 51.67 -17.08
CA LEU A 227 35.75 52.43 -17.67
C LEU A 227 35.32 51.75 -18.98
N ALA A 228 34.27 50.93 -18.92
CA ALA A 228 33.59 50.45 -20.11
C ALA A 228 32.79 51.62 -20.71
N GLN A 229 33.35 52.23 -21.76
CA GLN A 229 32.59 53.12 -22.64
C GLN A 229 31.52 52.28 -23.35
N GLY A 230 30.27 52.74 -23.25
CA GLY A 230 29.12 52.04 -23.81
C GLY A 230 29.04 52.18 -25.32
N GLU A 231 28.34 51.23 -25.95
CA GLU A 231 27.65 51.44 -27.21
C GLU A 231 26.30 50.70 -27.21
N ALA A 232 25.32 51.41 -27.77
CA ALA A 232 23.92 51.04 -27.89
C ALA A 232 23.62 50.43 -29.28
N GLY A 233 22.51 49.70 -29.39
CA GLY A 233 21.87 49.34 -30.67
C GLY A 233 21.08 48.03 -30.53
N ALA A 234 19.76 48.01 -30.30
CA ALA A 234 18.64 48.32 -31.19
C ALA A 234 18.34 47.25 -32.27
N GLY A 235 17.08 46.77 -32.30
CA GLY A 235 16.33 46.57 -33.57
C GLY A 235 15.98 45.15 -34.04
N LEU A 236 14.80 44.66 -33.60
CA LEU A 236 13.62 44.13 -34.33
C LEU A 236 13.67 43.59 -35.80
N ALA A 237 12.70 42.67 -36.04
CA ALA A 237 12.01 42.22 -37.28
C ALA A 237 12.52 40.89 -37.90
N ARG A 238 11.76 39.81 -38.16
CA ARG A 238 10.37 39.46 -38.57
C ARG A 238 10.26 39.05 -40.05
N ALA A 239 9.89 37.78 -40.25
CA ALA A 239 9.14 37.13 -41.35
C ALA A 239 9.68 37.20 -42.80
N ALA A 240 9.74 36.05 -43.49
CA ALA A 240 8.64 35.54 -44.33
C ALA A 240 9.13 34.42 -45.27
N ASP A 241 8.23 33.47 -45.47
CA ASP A 241 8.32 32.27 -46.32
C ASP A 241 8.30 32.60 -47.83
N ALA A 242 8.87 31.71 -48.66
CA ALA A 242 8.33 31.31 -49.97
C ALA A 242 9.18 30.19 -50.64
N GLU A 243 8.50 29.06 -50.88
CA GLU A 243 8.72 28.00 -51.89
C GLU A 243 8.87 28.52 -53.35
N PRO A 244 9.15 27.73 -54.43
CA PRO A 244 8.72 26.33 -54.64
C PRO A 244 9.60 25.35 -55.48
N ASP A 245 9.20 24.08 -55.39
CA ASP A 245 9.13 22.99 -56.37
C ASP A 245 10.24 22.67 -57.40
N GLY A 246 10.65 21.39 -57.37
CA GLY A 246 11.36 20.71 -58.46
C GLY A 246 11.71 19.24 -58.13
N ILE A 247 10.81 18.33 -58.48
CA ILE A 247 10.90 16.86 -58.30
C ILE A 247 11.80 16.23 -59.37
N PHE A 248 12.76 15.36 -59.01
CA PHE A 248 12.94 14.04 -59.65
C PHE A 248 13.93 13.10 -58.92
N ALA A 249 13.63 11.80 -59.03
CA ALA A 249 14.46 10.60 -58.86
C ALA A 249 14.46 9.87 -57.48
N VAL A 250 13.74 8.76 -57.47
CA VAL A 250 13.88 7.59 -56.57
C VAL A 250 14.80 6.58 -57.26
N PRO A 251 15.71 5.89 -56.54
CA PRO A 251 15.46 4.48 -56.26
C PRO A 251 15.79 4.06 -54.81
N ALA A 252 14.95 3.19 -54.24
CA ALA A 252 15.28 2.33 -53.09
C ALA A 252 16.13 1.11 -53.60
N PRO A 253 16.64 0.16 -52.77
CA PRO A 253 16.34 -0.08 -51.35
C PRO A 253 17.54 -0.56 -50.48
N SER A 254 17.21 -0.97 -49.25
CA SER A 254 17.87 -1.97 -48.39
C SER A 254 18.58 -1.47 -47.13
N GLY A 255 18.14 -2.02 -45.98
CA GLY A 255 18.97 -2.18 -44.79
C GLY A 255 18.48 -1.48 -43.53
N GLU A 256 17.41 -2.01 -42.91
CA GLU A 256 17.24 -1.85 -41.45
C GLU A 256 18.50 -2.33 -40.72
N THR A 257 19.02 -1.54 -39.79
CA THR A 257 19.81 -2.08 -38.67
C THR A 257 19.47 -1.37 -37.37
N LEU A 258 18.86 -2.15 -36.49
CA LEU A 258 18.66 -1.91 -35.07
C LEU A 258 20.00 -1.60 -34.37
N GLN A 259 20.02 -0.62 -33.48
CA GLN A 259 21.11 -0.49 -32.48
C GLN A 259 20.54 -0.33 -31.08
N LEU A 260 20.94 -1.30 -30.24
CA LEU A 260 20.58 -1.51 -28.84
C LEU A 260 21.22 -0.45 -27.93
N ARG A 261 20.43 0.11 -27.01
CA ARG A 261 20.93 0.95 -25.92
C ARG A 261 21.31 0.08 -24.72
N ARG A 262 22.60 0.00 -24.42
CA ARG A 262 23.17 -0.71 -23.26
C ARG A 262 23.07 0.15 -22.00
N VAL A 263 22.45 -0.38 -20.95
CA VAL A 263 22.42 0.18 -19.59
C VAL A 263 23.30 -0.68 -18.68
N ARG A 264 24.24 -0.04 -17.96
CA ARG A 264 24.96 -0.47 -16.73
C ARG A 264 25.63 0.78 -16.13
N HIS A 265 25.86 1.01 -14.84
CA HIS A 265 25.61 0.31 -13.56
C HIS A 265 25.69 1.34 -12.41
N MET A 266 25.08 1.02 -11.26
CA MET A 266 25.16 1.73 -9.97
C MET A 266 26.56 1.71 -9.31
N GLY A 267 26.83 2.74 -8.50
CA GLY A 267 27.80 2.78 -7.40
C GLY A 267 27.44 3.89 -6.39
N PRO A 268 27.78 3.77 -5.09
CA PRO A 268 27.03 4.39 -3.98
C PRO A 268 27.65 5.71 -3.49
N LEU A 269 26.82 6.59 -2.91
CA LEU A 269 27.28 7.71 -2.08
C LEU A 269 26.60 7.66 -0.70
N ALA A 270 27.45 7.57 0.32
CA ALA A 270 27.13 7.77 1.72
C ALA A 270 27.21 9.28 2.07
N GLY A 271 26.40 9.71 3.03
CA GLY A 271 26.45 11.06 3.63
C GLY A 271 25.16 11.32 4.42
N LEU A 272 25.08 10.86 5.67
CA LEU A 272 25.31 11.63 6.91
C LEU A 272 24.19 12.65 7.22
N PHE A 273 23.42 12.30 8.26
CA PHE A 273 22.45 13.13 8.97
C PHE A 273 23.02 14.47 9.44
N LEU A 274 22.27 15.57 9.32
CA LEU A 274 22.17 16.62 10.35
C LEU A 274 20.81 17.34 10.27
N TRP A 275 20.13 17.40 11.42
CA TRP A 275 18.94 18.20 11.71
C TRP A 275 19.23 19.71 11.66
N GLY A 276 18.21 20.50 11.31
CA GLY A 276 18.24 21.94 11.54
C GLY A 276 17.08 22.71 10.91
N ASP A 277 15.88 22.58 11.48
CA ASP A 277 14.82 23.58 11.31
C ASP A 277 15.33 24.94 11.76
N ARG A 278 15.58 25.86 10.81
CA ARG A 278 15.80 27.28 11.11
C ARG A 278 14.63 28.10 10.60
N LEU A 279 13.69 28.33 11.51
CA LEU A 279 12.72 29.41 11.43
C LEU A 279 13.44 30.73 11.72
N GLY A 280 13.86 31.44 10.67
CA GLY A 280 14.36 32.82 10.75
C GLY A 280 13.34 33.79 10.15
N CYS A 281 13.13 34.95 10.78
CA CYS A 281 12.44 36.10 10.16
C CYS A 281 13.34 36.63 9.03
N GLY A 282 13.21 36.05 7.83
CA GLY A 282 13.80 36.55 6.58
C GLY A 282 12.70 37.18 5.71
N LEU A 283 12.94 38.41 5.25
CA LEU A 283 12.21 39.00 4.11
C LEU A 283 12.87 38.52 2.82
#